data_AF-A0A3M0YAX9-F1
#
_entry.id   AF-A0A3M0YAX9-F1
#
_cell.length_a   1.000
_cell.length_b   1.000
_cell.length_c   1.000
_cell.angle_alpha   90.00
_cell.angle_beta   90.00
_cell.angle_gamma   90.00
#
_symmetry.space_group_name_H-M   'P 1'
#
loop_
_entity.id
_entity.type
_entity.pdbx_description
1 polymer ?
#
loop_
_entity_poly.entity_id
_entity_poly.type
_entity_poly.pdbx_seq_one_letter_code
_entity_poly.pdbx_strand_id
1 'polypeptide(L)'
;MPHVAVTLEYLEDQHEDLALPLDVPARALVKALTQALGLPEGRYALFVVDATRGEVRVPASATLGDLAVLDGYILRLRQSDEPRRAPRARGPSAYLQLETGETYPLDKNVITLGRNDPKRGLFVDINLQPYDPERTVSRRHARIEFKAGAYILTDLGSVNGTRLNGQPLPPNSPHPLRDGDRIVLGKGVAGLIFHYRTSGSEDDRSRAEESGNTAT
;
A
#
# COMPACT_ATOMS: atom_id res chain seq x y z
N MET A 1 -3.73 -21.93 13.54
CA MET A 1 -3.87 -20.59 12.94
C MET A 1 -5.32 -20.17 13.12
N PRO A 2 -5.59 -18.94 13.60
CA PRO A 2 -6.95 -18.45 13.77
C PRO A 2 -7.62 -18.33 12.40
N HIS A 3 -8.83 -18.85 12.27
CA HIS A 3 -9.61 -18.87 11.04
C HIS A 3 -11.02 -18.36 11.31
N VAL A 4 -11.70 -17.97 10.25
CA VAL A 4 -13.09 -17.52 10.26
C VAL A 4 -13.86 -18.25 9.16
N ALA A 5 -15.05 -18.75 9.47
CA ALA A 5 -15.95 -19.37 8.52
C ALA A 5 -16.75 -18.29 7.80
N VAL A 6 -16.57 -18.17 6.49
CA VAL A 6 -17.23 -17.15 5.67
C VAL A 6 -17.83 -17.77 4.43
N THR A 7 -18.86 -17.14 3.89
CA THR A 7 -19.38 -17.48 2.56
C THR A 7 -18.67 -16.60 1.54
N LEU A 8 -17.89 -17.19 0.64
CA LEU A 8 -17.21 -16.51 -0.44
C LEU A 8 -18.06 -16.58 -1.71
N GLU A 9 -18.57 -15.46 -2.17
CA GLU A 9 -19.23 -15.30 -3.46
C GLU A 9 -18.23 -14.90 -4.55
N TYR A 10 -18.32 -15.50 -5.72
CA TYR A 10 -17.41 -15.23 -6.85
C TYR A 10 -18.11 -15.53 -8.18
N LEU A 11 -17.69 -14.87 -9.26
CA LEU A 11 -18.40 -14.90 -10.55
C LEU A 11 -19.89 -14.53 -10.38
N GLU A 12 -20.70 -14.58 -11.45
CA GLU A 12 -22.15 -14.40 -11.28
C GLU A 12 -22.72 -15.71 -10.67
N ASP A 13 -23.28 -15.59 -9.47
CA ASP A 13 -24.05 -16.60 -8.71
C ASP A 13 -23.30 -17.81 -8.11
N GLN A 14 -21.96 -17.86 -8.10
CA GLN A 14 -21.25 -18.92 -7.36
C GLN A 14 -20.89 -18.51 -5.94
N HIS A 15 -20.99 -19.45 -5.01
CA HIS A 15 -20.58 -19.27 -3.62
C HIS A 15 -19.99 -20.55 -3.02
N GLU A 16 -19.01 -20.40 -2.13
CA GLU A 16 -18.45 -21.48 -1.32
C GLU A 16 -18.28 -21.07 0.14
N ASP A 17 -18.57 -21.98 1.07
CA ASP A 17 -18.30 -21.78 2.48
C ASP A 17 -16.88 -22.22 2.82
N LEU A 18 -16.05 -21.26 3.23
CA LEU A 18 -14.62 -21.45 3.44
C LEU A 18 -14.19 -21.03 4.84
N ALA A 19 -13.25 -21.77 5.41
CA ALA A 19 -12.51 -21.36 6.60
C ALA A 19 -11.25 -20.59 6.17
N LEU A 20 -11.26 -19.26 6.29
CA LEU A 20 -10.16 -18.41 5.85
C LEU A 20 -9.29 -17.96 7.04
N PRO A 21 -7.96 -17.89 6.87
CA PRO A 21 -7.06 -17.42 7.93
C PRO A 21 -7.26 -15.93 8.24
N LEU A 22 -7.24 -15.59 9.52
CA LEU A 22 -7.47 -14.21 10.00
C LEU A 22 -6.22 -13.31 9.89
N ASP A 23 -5.03 -13.88 9.80
CA ASP A 23 -3.73 -13.20 9.86
C ASP A 23 -3.02 -13.10 8.50
N VAL A 24 -3.61 -13.65 7.44
CA VAL A 24 -3.05 -13.59 6.09
C VAL A 24 -3.51 -12.31 5.38
N PRO A 25 -2.58 -11.54 4.79
CA PRO A 25 -2.95 -10.36 3.99
C PRO A 25 -3.84 -10.72 2.81
N ALA A 26 -4.83 -9.88 2.53
CA ALA A 26 -5.82 -10.13 1.49
C ALA A 26 -5.20 -10.37 0.10
N ARG A 27 -4.04 -9.78 -0.23
CA ARG A 27 -3.33 -10.08 -1.49
C ARG A 27 -2.96 -11.55 -1.62
N ALA A 28 -2.52 -12.17 -0.53
CA ALA A 28 -2.09 -13.56 -0.51
C ALA A 28 -3.32 -14.47 -0.49
N LEU A 29 -4.36 -14.07 0.25
CA LEU A 29 -5.64 -14.75 0.29
C LEU A 29 -6.30 -14.77 -1.10
N VAL A 30 -6.40 -13.62 -1.78
CA VAL A 30 -6.93 -13.50 -3.14
C VAL A 30 -6.15 -14.40 -4.09
N LYS A 31 -4.81 -14.36 -4.06
CA LYS A 31 -3.98 -15.22 -4.90
C LYS A 31 -4.29 -16.71 -4.68
N ALA A 32 -4.37 -17.13 -3.41
CA ALA A 32 -4.68 -18.52 -3.05
C ALA A 32 -6.10 -18.92 -3.49
N LEU A 33 -7.10 -18.07 -3.26
CA LEU A 33 -8.49 -18.31 -3.66
C LEU A 33 -8.64 -18.41 -5.18
N THR A 34 -8.04 -17.49 -5.94
CA THR A 34 -8.10 -17.52 -7.40
C THR A 34 -7.49 -18.79 -7.98
N GLN A 35 -6.42 -19.30 -7.36
CA GLN A 35 -5.76 -20.53 -7.78
C GLN A 35 -6.58 -21.76 -7.38
N ALA A 36 -7.12 -21.81 -6.16
CA ALA A 36 -7.90 -22.93 -5.65
C ALA A 36 -9.24 -23.11 -6.39
N LEU A 37 -9.90 -22.00 -6.72
CA LEU A 37 -11.19 -21.96 -7.41
C LEU A 37 -11.07 -22.06 -8.93
N GLY A 38 -9.85 -22.14 -9.48
CA GLY A 38 -9.63 -22.25 -10.93
C GLY A 38 -10.16 -21.04 -11.71
N LEU A 39 -10.11 -19.84 -11.13
CA LEU A 39 -10.65 -18.63 -11.76
C LEU A 39 -9.78 -18.21 -12.96
N PRO A 40 -10.39 -17.59 -14.00
CA PRO A 40 -9.64 -17.15 -15.17
C PRO A 40 -8.53 -16.17 -14.80
N GLU A 41 -7.47 -16.12 -15.61
CA GLU A 41 -6.38 -15.18 -15.39
C GLU A 41 -6.90 -13.74 -15.38
N GLY A 42 -6.62 -13.02 -14.30
CA GLY A 42 -7.15 -11.69 -14.10
C GLY A 42 -6.73 -11.09 -12.77
N ARG A 43 -7.04 -9.81 -12.58
CA ARG A 43 -6.92 -9.18 -11.26
C ARG A 43 -8.24 -9.29 -10.53
N TYR A 44 -8.19 -9.79 -9.32
CA TYR A 44 -9.35 -9.92 -8.45
C TYR A 44 -9.19 -9.00 -7.25
N ALA A 45 -10.32 -8.45 -6.80
CA ALA A 45 -10.41 -7.71 -5.55
C ALA A 45 -11.42 -8.42 -4.65
N LEU A 46 -11.07 -8.49 -3.37
CA LEU A 46 -11.93 -9.02 -2.32
C LEU A 46 -12.74 -7.88 -1.72
N PHE A 47 -13.99 -8.15 -1.41
CA PHE A 47 -14.94 -7.22 -0.80
C PHE A 47 -15.57 -7.92 0.41
N VAL A 48 -15.84 -7.18 1.47
CA VAL A 48 -16.72 -7.63 2.55
C VAL A 48 -18.11 -7.08 2.24
N VAL A 49 -19.13 -7.92 2.26
CA VAL A 49 -20.52 -7.50 2.15
C VAL A 49 -21.03 -7.20 3.55
N ASP A 50 -21.21 -5.93 3.87
CA ASP A 50 -21.75 -5.45 5.13
C ASP A 50 -23.23 -5.07 4.94
N ALA A 51 -24.14 -5.66 5.73
CA ALA A 51 -25.58 -5.41 5.61
C ALA A 51 -25.97 -3.93 5.79
N THR A 52 -25.15 -3.13 6.48
CA THR A 52 -25.37 -1.71 6.75
C THR A 52 -24.65 -0.78 5.78
N ARG A 53 -23.52 -1.23 5.21
CA ARG A 53 -22.64 -0.38 4.37
C ARG A 53 -22.55 -0.82 2.92
N GLY A 54 -23.19 -1.92 2.56
CA GLY A 54 -23.04 -2.56 1.27
C GLY A 54 -21.66 -3.21 1.11
N GLU A 55 -21.16 -3.27 -0.12
CA GLU A 55 -19.85 -3.83 -0.42
C GLU A 55 -18.72 -2.88 -0.06
N VAL A 56 -17.79 -3.36 0.75
CA VAL A 56 -16.59 -2.64 1.16
C VAL A 56 -15.37 -3.36 0.61
N ARG A 57 -14.60 -2.68 -0.26
CA ARG A 57 -13.36 -3.26 -0.83
C ARG A 57 -12.34 -3.52 0.29
N VAL A 58 -11.82 -4.73 0.32
CA VAL A 58 -10.73 -5.13 1.20
C VAL A 58 -9.40 -4.64 0.63
N PRO A 59 -8.61 -3.84 1.39
CA PRO A 59 -7.27 -3.45 0.95
C PRO A 59 -6.33 -4.65 0.84
N ALA A 60 -5.46 -4.65 -0.17
CA ALA A 60 -4.57 -5.77 -0.46
C ALA A 60 -3.61 -6.14 0.69
N SER A 61 -3.25 -5.18 1.55
CA SER A 61 -2.39 -5.38 2.71
C SER A 61 -3.13 -5.71 4.01
N ALA A 62 -4.46 -5.55 4.06
CA ALA A 62 -5.24 -5.81 5.27
C ALA A 62 -5.48 -7.32 5.46
N THR A 63 -5.59 -7.75 6.71
CA THR A 63 -5.99 -9.11 7.07
C THR A 63 -7.48 -9.17 7.42
N LEU A 64 -8.12 -10.34 7.35
CA LEU A 64 -9.53 -10.48 7.76
C LEU A 64 -9.71 -10.15 9.25
N GLY A 65 -8.71 -10.42 10.09
CA GLY A 65 -8.66 -10.05 11.49
C GLY A 65 -8.61 -8.53 11.70
N ASP A 66 -7.80 -7.81 10.92
CA ASP A 66 -7.76 -6.34 10.97
C ASP A 66 -9.13 -5.72 10.69
N LEU A 67 -9.89 -6.35 9.78
CA LEU A 67 -11.23 -5.96 9.37
C LEU A 67 -12.33 -6.32 10.36
N ALA A 68 -12.01 -7.11 11.38
CA ALA A 68 -12.97 -7.73 12.29
C ALA A 68 -14.06 -8.52 11.55
N VAL A 69 -13.68 -9.24 10.48
CA VAL A 69 -14.56 -10.19 9.80
C VAL A 69 -14.83 -11.35 10.76
N LEU A 70 -16.11 -11.65 10.99
CA LEU A 70 -16.56 -12.71 11.89
C LEU A 70 -17.20 -13.86 11.11
N ASP A 71 -17.51 -14.94 11.83
CA ASP A 71 -18.16 -16.10 11.23
C ASP A 71 -19.51 -15.70 10.60
N GLY A 72 -19.80 -16.29 9.44
CA GLY A 72 -21.02 -16.03 8.66
C GLY A 72 -20.99 -14.74 7.85
N TYR A 73 -19.87 -14.02 7.82
CA TYR A 73 -19.71 -12.89 6.91
C TYR A 73 -19.68 -13.36 5.45
N ILE A 74 -20.24 -12.55 4.57
CA ILE A 74 -20.16 -12.77 3.14
C ILE A 74 -18.97 -11.97 2.60
N LEU A 75 -18.05 -12.67 1.96
CA LEU A 75 -16.97 -12.07 1.18
C LEU A 75 -17.32 -12.21 -0.30
N ARG A 76 -17.00 -11.20 -1.10
CA ARG A 76 -17.20 -11.22 -2.54
C ARG A 76 -15.89 -11.03 -3.26
N LEU A 77 -15.55 -11.96 -4.15
CA LEU A 77 -14.38 -11.90 -5.01
C LEU A 77 -14.83 -11.48 -6.40
N ARG A 78 -14.47 -10.25 -6.81
CA ARG A 78 -14.82 -9.73 -8.13
C ARG A 78 -13.58 -9.56 -8.98
N GLN A 79 -13.70 -9.91 -10.25
CA GLN A 79 -12.73 -9.48 -11.24
C GLN A 79 -12.77 -7.95 -11.30
N SER A 80 -11.63 -7.32 -11.08
CA SER A 80 -11.50 -5.87 -11.20
C SER A 80 -11.25 -5.54 -12.65
N ASP A 81 -12.24 -4.91 -13.29
CA ASP A 81 -12.10 -4.27 -14.59
C ASP A 81 -11.29 -2.98 -14.52
N GLU A 82 -10.65 -2.65 -13.37
CA GLU A 82 -9.60 -1.63 -13.38
C GLU A 82 -8.65 -2.03 -14.51
N PRO A 83 -8.57 -1.22 -15.59
CA PRO A 83 -7.78 -1.59 -16.73
C PRO A 83 -6.40 -1.93 -16.18
N ARG A 84 -5.75 -2.92 -16.79
CA ARG A 84 -4.31 -3.02 -16.71
C ARG A 84 -3.81 -1.63 -17.11
N ARG A 85 -3.65 -0.73 -16.14
CA ARG A 85 -2.84 0.45 -16.30
C ARG A 85 -1.55 -0.23 -16.62
N ALA A 86 -1.22 -0.20 -17.91
CA ALA A 86 0.04 -0.70 -18.42
C ALA A 86 1.08 -0.23 -17.39
N PRO A 87 2.05 -1.08 -17.00
CA PRO A 87 3.17 -0.58 -16.18
C PRO A 87 3.55 0.73 -16.83
N ARG A 88 3.30 1.87 -16.14
CA ARG A 88 3.45 3.18 -16.76
C ARG A 88 4.87 3.18 -17.26
N ALA A 89 5.03 3.09 -18.57
CA ALA A 89 6.34 2.94 -19.16
C ALA A 89 7.08 4.23 -18.81
N ARG A 90 8.18 4.07 -18.07
CA ARG A 90 9.26 5.07 -17.89
C ARG A 90 8.80 6.46 -17.42
N GLY A 91 8.00 6.49 -16.37
CA GLY A 91 8.02 7.60 -15.42
C GLY A 91 8.94 7.26 -14.25
N PRO A 92 9.38 8.24 -13.44
CA PRO A 92 10.14 7.93 -12.25
C PRO A 92 9.38 6.94 -11.36
N SER A 93 10.03 5.85 -10.97
CA SER A 93 9.44 4.86 -10.06
C SER A 93 9.81 5.26 -8.63
N ALA A 94 8.82 5.70 -7.86
CA ALA A 94 9.01 5.97 -6.43
C ALA A 94 8.36 4.91 -5.56
N TYR A 95 8.94 4.65 -4.41
CA TYR A 95 8.41 3.77 -3.38
C TYR A 95 8.82 4.27 -2.00
N LEU A 96 8.06 3.87 -0.98
CA LEU A 96 8.48 3.99 0.40
C LEU A 96 9.01 2.63 0.87
N GLN A 97 10.13 2.63 1.57
CA GLN A 97 10.69 1.46 2.22
C GLN A 97 10.61 1.64 3.73
N LEU A 98 9.91 0.76 4.43
CA LEU A 98 10.01 0.68 5.88
C LEU A 98 11.44 0.27 6.27
N GLU A 99 11.91 0.72 7.43
CA GLU A 99 13.18 0.28 8.02
C GLU A 99 13.24 -1.25 8.24
N THR A 100 12.10 -1.92 8.34
CA THR A 100 11.98 -3.38 8.40
C THR A 100 12.20 -4.08 7.05
N GLY A 101 12.31 -3.33 5.94
CA GLY A 101 12.55 -3.81 4.58
C GLY A 101 11.30 -3.89 3.69
N GLU A 102 10.09 -3.74 4.24
CA GLU A 102 8.86 -3.77 3.44
C GLU A 102 8.76 -2.54 2.52
N THR A 103 8.32 -2.73 1.27
CA THR A 103 8.25 -1.64 0.28
C THR A 103 6.82 -1.41 -0.21
N TYR A 104 6.49 -0.13 -0.40
CA TYR A 104 5.17 0.35 -0.85
C TYR A 104 5.35 1.21 -2.09
N PRO A 105 4.92 0.75 -3.27
CA PRO A 105 5.04 1.52 -4.50
C PRO A 105 4.16 2.77 -4.44
N LEU A 106 4.65 3.88 -5.00
CA LEU A 106 3.86 5.10 -5.15
C LEU A 106 3.22 5.19 -6.54
N ASP A 107 2.28 4.28 -6.80
CA ASP A 107 1.67 4.02 -8.12
C ASP A 107 0.38 4.81 -8.43
N LYS A 108 -0.16 5.50 -7.41
CA LYS A 108 -1.32 6.39 -7.51
C LYS A 108 -0.90 7.86 -7.47
N ASN A 109 -1.75 8.73 -8.02
CA ASN A 109 -1.53 10.18 -7.96
C ASN A 109 -1.59 10.74 -6.54
N VAL A 110 -2.42 10.13 -5.68
CA VAL A 110 -2.58 10.45 -4.27
C VAL A 110 -2.54 9.15 -3.50
N ILE A 111 -1.70 9.08 -2.49
CA ILE A 111 -1.52 7.93 -1.60
C ILE A 111 -1.71 8.39 -0.18
N THR A 112 -2.59 7.72 0.53
CA THR A 112 -2.90 7.99 1.93
C THR A 112 -2.14 7.04 2.84
N LEU A 113 -1.53 7.60 3.89
CA LEU A 113 -0.82 6.87 4.92
C LEU A 113 -1.56 7.03 6.24
N GLY A 114 -1.67 5.94 6.99
CA GLY A 114 -2.29 5.99 8.30
C GLY A 114 -2.67 4.63 8.83
N ARG A 115 -3.79 4.60 9.54
CA ARG A 115 -4.32 3.40 10.19
C ARG A 115 -5.72 3.10 9.67
N ASN A 116 -5.98 1.85 9.31
CA ASN A 116 -7.32 1.44 8.93
C ASN A 116 -8.30 1.60 10.12
N ASP A 117 -9.56 1.92 9.80
CA ASP A 117 -10.69 1.90 10.74
C ASP A 117 -11.89 1.26 10.03
N PRO A 118 -11.92 -0.08 9.95
CA PRO A 118 -12.98 -0.84 9.27
C PRO A 118 -14.34 -0.60 9.90
N LYS A 119 -14.38 -0.39 11.23
CA LYS A 119 -15.58 0.03 11.96
C LYS A 119 -16.16 1.36 11.47
N ARG A 120 -15.44 2.16 10.68
CA ARG A 120 -15.95 3.36 10.03
C ARG A 120 -15.80 3.34 8.49
N GLY A 121 -15.46 2.19 7.91
CA GLY A 121 -15.25 2.05 6.47
C GLY A 121 -14.05 2.85 5.93
N LEU A 122 -13.07 3.17 6.79
CA LEU A 122 -11.92 3.98 6.43
C LEU A 122 -10.71 3.09 6.16
N PHE A 123 -10.22 3.14 4.93
CA PHE A 123 -9.04 2.42 4.48
C PHE A 123 -8.03 3.37 3.87
N VAL A 124 -6.77 3.20 4.25
CA VAL A 124 -5.64 3.92 3.67
C VAL A 124 -4.91 3.05 2.65
N ASP A 125 -4.18 3.70 1.75
CA ASP A 125 -3.36 3.01 0.75
C ASP A 125 -2.16 2.30 1.40
N ILE A 126 -1.53 2.94 2.39
CA ILE A 126 -0.43 2.38 3.19
C ILE A 126 -0.86 2.32 4.65
N ASN A 127 -1.17 1.10 5.12
CA ASN A 127 -1.60 0.83 6.48
C ASN A 127 -0.40 0.57 7.40
N LEU A 128 -0.15 1.50 8.32
CA LEU A 128 0.93 1.41 9.30
C LEU A 128 0.50 0.79 10.63
N GLN A 129 -0.77 0.36 10.77
CA GLN A 129 -1.27 -0.30 11.98
C GLN A 129 -0.35 -1.42 12.50
N PRO A 130 0.20 -2.32 11.64
CA PRO A 130 1.05 -3.41 12.12
C PRO A 130 2.36 -2.95 12.75
N TYR A 131 2.81 -1.72 12.47
CA TYR A 131 4.07 -1.15 12.96
C TYR A 131 3.86 -0.04 14.00
N ASP A 132 2.62 0.14 14.47
CA ASP A 132 2.20 1.18 15.41
C ASP A 132 1.39 0.56 16.57
N PRO A 133 2.04 -0.26 17.44
CA PRO A 133 1.34 -0.96 18.52
C PRO A 133 0.68 0.01 19.52
N GLU A 134 1.25 1.21 19.69
CA GLU A 134 0.72 2.26 20.55
C GLU A 134 -0.39 3.09 19.88
N ARG A 135 -0.74 2.81 18.62
CA ARG A 135 -1.83 3.45 17.85
C ARG A 135 -1.69 4.98 17.78
N THR A 136 -0.46 5.44 17.65
CA THR A 136 -0.08 6.86 17.58
C THR A 136 -0.34 7.46 16.19
N VAL A 137 -0.45 6.62 15.16
CA VAL A 137 -0.74 7.00 13.79
C VAL A 137 -2.24 7.23 13.64
N SER A 138 -2.59 8.44 13.24
CA SER A 138 -3.96 8.81 12.88
C SER A 138 -4.48 8.00 11.69
N ARG A 139 -5.80 7.86 11.61
CA ARG A 139 -6.44 7.06 10.54
C ARG A 139 -6.12 7.58 9.15
N ARG A 140 -6.28 8.89 8.95
CA ARG A 140 -5.76 9.65 7.81
C ARG A 140 -4.65 10.54 8.34
N HIS A 141 -3.43 10.03 8.36
CA HIS A 141 -2.32 10.72 9.02
C HIS A 141 -1.63 11.68 8.07
N ALA A 142 -1.23 11.16 6.91
CA ALA A 142 -0.56 11.94 5.89
C ALA A 142 -1.02 11.48 4.50
N ARG A 143 -0.71 12.28 3.49
CA ARG A 143 -0.79 11.87 2.10
C ARG A 143 0.47 12.23 1.36
N ILE A 144 0.75 11.47 0.31
CA ILE A 144 1.76 11.80 -0.69
C ILE A 144 1.05 11.98 -2.03
N GLU A 145 1.31 13.10 -2.68
CA GLU A 145 0.74 13.45 -3.98
C GLU A 145 1.84 13.65 -5.01
N PHE A 146 1.68 13.13 -6.23
CA PHE A 146 2.56 13.47 -7.34
C PHE A 146 1.99 14.67 -8.11
N LYS A 147 2.59 15.85 -7.96
CA LYS A 147 2.14 17.10 -8.59
C LYS A 147 3.34 17.90 -9.09
N ALA A 148 3.21 18.46 -10.30
CA ALA A 148 4.24 19.30 -10.94
C ALA A 148 5.64 18.63 -10.99
N GLY A 149 5.69 17.31 -11.21
CA GLY A 149 6.94 16.55 -11.33
C GLY A 149 7.62 16.18 -10.00
N ALA A 150 7.01 16.50 -8.86
CA ALA A 150 7.53 16.17 -7.54
C ALA A 150 6.54 15.36 -6.72
N TYR A 151 7.06 14.52 -5.82
CA TYR A 151 6.27 13.90 -4.76
C TYR A 151 6.18 14.86 -3.58
N ILE A 152 4.97 15.14 -3.12
CA ILE A 152 4.67 16.10 -2.06
C ILE A 152 4.04 15.36 -0.90
N LEU A 153 4.69 15.38 0.26
CA LEU A 153 4.16 14.90 1.53
C LEU A 153 3.33 16.00 2.21
N THR A 154 2.20 15.63 2.80
CA THR A 154 1.37 16.55 3.60
C THR A 154 0.79 15.79 4.79
N ASP A 155 1.05 16.29 6.00
CA ASP A 155 0.36 15.84 7.22
C ASP A 155 -1.09 16.35 7.20
N LEU A 156 -2.06 15.49 7.50
CA LEU A 156 -3.49 15.79 7.39
C LEU A 156 -4.12 16.26 8.72
N GLY A 157 -3.33 16.93 9.56
CA GLY A 157 -3.76 17.33 10.91
C GLY A 157 -3.74 16.15 11.88
N SER A 158 -2.68 15.34 11.80
CA SER A 158 -2.53 14.18 12.66
C SER A 158 -2.33 14.59 14.13
N VAL A 159 -2.77 13.73 15.06
CA VAL A 159 -2.70 14.02 16.51
C VAL A 159 -1.25 14.10 17.01
N ASN A 160 -0.37 13.24 16.48
CA ASN A 160 1.01 13.11 16.95
C ASN A 160 2.04 13.71 15.98
N GLY A 161 1.58 14.26 14.84
CA GLY A 161 2.43 14.89 13.84
C GLY A 161 3.20 13.91 12.96
N THR A 162 3.69 14.45 11.85
CA THR A 162 4.64 13.80 10.95
C THR A 162 6.02 14.46 11.12
N ARG A 163 7.09 13.67 11.09
CA ARG A 163 8.47 14.14 11.03
C ARG A 163 9.10 13.77 9.70
N LEU A 164 9.81 14.73 9.10
CA LEU A 164 10.64 14.54 7.91
C LEU A 164 12.09 14.83 8.27
N ASN A 165 12.98 13.85 8.08
CA ASN A 165 14.40 13.94 8.45
C ASN A 165 14.62 14.39 9.90
N GLY A 166 13.77 13.89 10.80
CA GLY A 166 13.79 14.21 12.23
C GLY A 166 13.12 15.54 12.61
N GLN A 167 12.77 16.39 11.64
CA GLN A 167 12.11 17.67 11.88
C GLN A 167 10.58 17.54 11.80
N PRO A 168 9.81 18.15 12.72
CA PRO A 168 8.35 18.13 12.64
C PRO A 168 7.84 18.92 11.44
N LEU A 169 6.88 18.35 10.71
CA LEU A 169 6.18 19.05 9.64
C LEU A 169 4.97 19.81 10.17
N PRO A 170 4.75 21.07 9.75
CA PRO A 170 3.49 21.76 9.98
C PRO A 170 2.32 20.99 9.35
N PRO A 171 1.18 20.86 10.06
CA PRO A 171 0.00 20.20 9.51
C PRO A 171 -0.55 20.98 8.31
N ASN A 172 -1.07 20.26 7.32
CA ASN A 172 -1.66 20.77 6.07
C ASN A 172 -0.70 21.59 5.20
N SER A 173 0.61 21.54 5.46
CA SER A 173 1.63 22.18 4.64
C SER A 173 2.21 21.17 3.62
N PRO A 174 2.31 21.51 2.33
CA PRO A 174 2.95 20.67 1.33
C PRO A 174 4.48 20.71 1.46
N HIS A 175 5.11 19.54 1.56
CA HIS A 175 6.56 19.39 1.64
C HIS A 175 7.08 18.48 0.51
N PRO A 176 7.93 18.96 -0.40
CA PRO A 176 8.50 18.13 -1.45
C PRO A 176 9.46 17.09 -0.87
N LEU A 177 9.33 15.85 -1.33
CA LEU A 177 10.21 14.74 -0.96
C LEU A 177 11.40 14.64 -1.92
N ARG A 178 12.53 14.23 -1.37
CA ARG A 178 13.77 13.90 -2.09
C ARG A 178 14.17 12.46 -1.80
N ASP A 179 14.83 11.82 -2.76
CA ASP A 179 15.37 10.48 -2.57
C ASP A 179 16.22 10.40 -1.29
N GLY A 180 15.99 9.37 -0.48
CA GLY A 180 16.62 9.17 0.83
C GLY A 180 15.90 9.83 2.01
N ASP A 181 14.87 10.65 1.78
CA ASP A 181 14.14 11.30 2.87
C ASP A 181 13.50 10.29 3.83
N ARG A 182 13.72 10.50 5.12
CA ARG A 182 13.15 9.68 6.20
C ARG A 182 11.89 10.31 6.76
N ILE A 183 10.77 9.62 6.61
CA ILE A 183 9.44 10.03 7.08
C ILE A 183 9.07 9.18 8.29
N VAL A 184 8.63 9.82 9.38
CA VAL A 184 8.09 9.14 10.57
C VAL A 184 6.72 9.72 10.87
N LEU A 185 5.73 8.84 11.01
CA LEU A 185 4.36 9.22 11.35
C LEU A 185 4.09 8.80 12.79
N GLY A 186 3.58 9.71 13.62
CA GLY A 186 3.29 9.41 15.02
C GLY A 186 4.54 9.24 15.87
N LYS A 187 4.46 8.38 16.89
CA LYS A 187 5.54 8.11 17.86
C LYS A 187 5.81 6.61 17.92
N GLY A 188 7.08 6.23 17.92
CA GLY A 188 7.47 4.82 18.04
C GLY A 188 7.26 3.95 16.79
N VAL A 189 6.76 4.53 15.70
CA VAL A 189 6.64 3.83 14.41
C VAL A 189 7.97 3.84 13.66
N ALA A 190 8.29 2.72 13.02
CA ALA A 190 9.46 2.59 12.16
C ALA A 190 9.46 3.66 11.05
N GLY A 191 10.65 4.15 10.69
CA GLY A 191 10.80 5.12 9.63
C GLY A 191 10.45 4.55 8.26
N LEU A 192 9.93 5.41 7.39
CA LEU A 192 9.74 5.16 5.96
C LEU A 192 10.81 5.96 5.21
N ILE A 193 11.62 5.30 4.40
CA ILE A 193 12.61 5.93 3.53
C ILE A 193 11.96 6.09 2.15
N PHE A 194 11.94 7.32 1.65
CA PHE A 194 11.46 7.60 0.31
C PHE A 194 12.55 7.34 -0.72
N HIS A 195 12.23 6.51 -1.71
CA HIS A 195 13.09 6.24 -2.84
C HIS A 195 12.44 6.71 -4.13
N TYR A 196 13.24 7.36 -4.98
CA TYR A 196 12.83 7.89 -6.26
C TYR A 196 13.87 7.55 -7.31
N ARG A 197 13.53 6.63 -8.20
CA ARG A 197 14.40 6.30 -9.35
C ARG A 197 13.91 7.07 -10.56
N THR A 198 14.72 8.00 -11.06
CA THR A 198 14.52 8.53 -12.40
C THR A 198 14.83 7.43 -13.41
N SER A 199 13.91 7.17 -14.34
CA SER A 199 14.23 6.34 -15.49
C SER A 199 15.11 7.16 -16.45
N GLY A 200 16.41 7.22 -16.15
CA GLY A 200 17.47 7.63 -17.07
C GLY A 200 18.08 9.02 -16.82
N SER A 201 19.30 9.04 -16.26
CA SER A 201 20.44 9.83 -16.74
C SER A 201 21.70 9.49 -15.93
N GLU A 202 22.76 9.06 -16.63
CA GLU A 202 24.20 9.18 -16.25
C GLU A 202 24.84 8.15 -15.31
N ASP A 203 24.89 6.85 -15.67
CA ASP A 203 25.87 5.92 -15.07
C ASP A 203 26.40 4.86 -16.07
N ASP A 204 26.52 5.25 -17.35
CA ASP A 204 27.00 4.39 -18.44
C ASP A 204 28.19 5.01 -19.22
N ARG A 205 29.06 5.79 -18.54
CA ARG A 205 30.21 6.45 -19.19
C ARG A 205 31.56 6.43 -18.47
N SER A 206 31.75 5.66 -17.42
CA SER A 206 33.04 5.58 -16.71
C SER A 206 33.58 4.15 -16.59
N ARG A 207 33.76 3.47 -17.73
CA ARG A 207 34.68 2.32 -17.82
C ARG A 207 35.32 2.06 -19.19
N ALA A 208 35.33 3.06 -20.08
CA ALA A 208 35.92 2.94 -21.42
C ALA A 208 36.88 4.09 -21.77
N GLU A 209 37.65 4.63 -20.81
CA GLU A 209 38.80 5.50 -21.11
C GLU A 209 39.95 5.24 -20.11
N GLU A 210 40.46 4.01 -20.08
CA GLU A 210 41.76 3.71 -19.50
C GLU A 210 42.45 2.61 -20.33
N SER A 211 42.94 3.01 -21.51
CA SER A 211 44.05 2.36 -22.22
C SER A 211 44.63 3.39 -23.16
N GLY A 212 45.49 4.23 -22.58
CA GLY A 212 46.28 5.19 -23.31
C GLY A 212 47.21 4.50 -24.32
N ASN A 213 47.30 5.10 -25.49
CA ASN A 213 48.55 5.57 -26.10
C ASN A 213 49.86 4.95 -25.54
N THR A 214 50.54 4.16 -26.37
CA THR A 214 51.99 4.28 -26.47
C THR A 214 52.38 4.36 -27.94
N ALA A 215 52.90 5.53 -28.29
CA ALA A 215 53.59 5.85 -29.52
C ALA A 215 54.81 4.97 -29.78
N THR A 216 55.12 4.70 -31.05
CA THR A 216 56.30 5.18 -31.81
C THR A 216 56.48 4.31 -33.04
#